data_AF-A0A5P8WE50-F1
#
_entry.id   AF-A0A5P8WE50-F1
#
_cell.length_a   1.000
_cell.length_b   1.000
_cell.length_c   1.000
_cell.angle_alpha   90.00
_cell.angle_beta   90.00
_cell.angle_gamma   90.00
#
_symmetry.space_group_name_H-M   'P 1'
#
loop_
_entity.id
_entity.type
_entity.pdbx_description
1 polymer ?
#
loop_
_entity_poly.entity_id
_entity_poly.type
_entity_poly.pdbx_seq_one_letter_code
_entity_poly.pdbx_strand_id
1 'polypeptide(L)'
;MSFVTLATLLILLIGWLIKNQVLPVKTVIDYSAWETNFIQFWIWVAIGVGLLLPGIAFLVWLRYPEPRKILGFYLLVLLVQIITEQVLSSILFPSLLVIIGTIYTIYRIWQLWQSQQVVNKNTQLNTFNPKVLNSLLHLLLLFWSINLAVLLVLCFPAIV
;
A
#
# COMPACT_ATOMS: atom_id res chain seq x y z
N MET A 1 2.95 15.51 1.77
CA MET A 1 4.31 15.73 1.22
C MET A 1 5.40 15.19 2.16
N SER A 2 5.38 15.52 3.45
CA SER A 2 6.42 15.08 4.41
C SER A 2 6.60 13.56 4.52
N PHE A 3 5.52 12.76 4.41
CA PHE A 3 5.65 11.29 4.42
C PHE A 3 6.43 10.76 3.23
N VAL A 4 6.10 11.19 2.01
CA VAL A 4 6.75 10.70 0.79
C VAL A 4 8.23 11.03 0.82
N THR A 5 8.61 12.25 1.21
CA THR A 5 10.02 12.64 1.35
C THR A 5 10.75 11.80 2.39
N LEU A 6 10.13 11.55 3.56
CA LEU A 6 10.73 10.70 4.60
C LEU A 6 10.85 9.24 4.15
N ALA A 7 9.83 8.71 3.47
CA ALA A 7 9.86 7.37 2.90
C ALA A 7 10.97 7.25 1.86
N THR A 8 11.08 8.19 0.91
CA THR A 8 12.15 8.20 -0.09
C THR A 8 13.53 8.27 0.55
N LEU A 9 13.75 9.15 1.53
CA LEU A 9 15.02 9.24 2.26
C LEU A 9 15.35 7.93 3.00
N LEU A 10 14.37 7.35 3.67
CA LEU A 10 14.53 6.08 4.38
C LEU A 10 14.88 4.94 3.41
N ILE A 11 14.20 4.85 2.27
CA ILE A 11 14.47 3.84 1.25
C ILE A 11 15.86 4.02 0.64
N LEU A 12 16.29 5.27 0.38
CA LEU A 12 17.64 5.55 -0.11
C LEU A 12 18.72 5.17 0.91
N LEU A 13 18.50 5.48 2.20
CA LEU A 13 19.40 5.08 3.28
C LEU A 13 19.50 3.56 3.38
N ILE A 14 18.37 2.85 3.34
CA ILE A 14 18.33 1.39 3.36
C ILE A 14 19.06 0.82 2.13
N GLY A 15 18.79 1.34 0.93
CA GLY A 15 19.46 0.92 -0.30
C GLY A 15 20.98 1.12 -0.24
N TRP A 16 21.44 2.23 0.36
CA TRP A 16 22.86 2.48 0.59
C TRP A 16 23.48 1.49 1.58
N LEU A 17 22.78 1.17 2.68
CA LEU A 17 23.24 0.18 3.66
C LEU A 17 23.32 -1.24 3.08
N ILE A 18 22.36 -1.63 2.25
CA ILE A 18 22.37 -2.92 1.53
C ILE A 18 23.56 -2.96 0.56
N LYS A 19 23.78 -1.89 -0.21
CA LYS A 19 24.91 -1.80 -1.16
C LYS A 19 26.27 -1.95 -0.47
N ASN A 20 26.40 -1.43 0.74
CA ASN A 20 27.64 -1.52 1.54
C ASN A 20 27.72 -2.80 2.38
N GLN A 21 26.83 -3.78 2.17
CA GLN A 21 26.78 -5.05 2.92
C GLN A 21 26.64 -4.89 4.44
N VAL A 22 26.13 -3.75 4.90
CA VAL A 22 25.87 -3.50 6.33
C VAL A 22 24.59 -4.23 6.76
N LEU A 23 23.60 -4.30 5.87
CA LEU A 23 22.38 -5.07 6.07
C LEU A 23 22.50 -6.42 5.35
N PRO A 24 22.23 -7.56 6.02
CA PRO A 24 22.24 -8.88 5.40
C PRO A 24 20.97 -9.09 4.58
N VAL A 25 20.80 -8.30 3.53
CA VAL A 25 19.65 -8.37 2.63
C VAL A 25 20.13 -8.80 1.25
N LYS A 26 19.57 -9.89 0.75
CA LYS A 26 19.81 -10.39 -0.60
C LYS A 26 19.34 -9.35 -1.62
N THR A 27 20.09 -9.16 -2.69
CA THR A 27 19.72 -8.25 -3.78
C THR A 27 18.70 -8.88 -4.73
N VAL A 28 18.70 -10.22 -4.80
CA VAL A 28 17.74 -11.04 -5.54
C VAL A 28 16.81 -11.73 -4.55
N ILE A 29 15.53 -11.76 -4.87
CA ILE A 29 14.51 -12.42 -4.05
C ILE A 29 14.51 -13.92 -4.40
N ASP A 30 14.69 -14.77 -3.40
CA ASP A 30 14.71 -16.22 -3.57
C ASP A 30 13.39 -16.83 -3.09
N TYR A 31 12.42 -16.90 -4.01
CA TYR A 31 11.14 -17.55 -3.76
C TYR A 31 11.16 -18.98 -4.28
N SER A 32 10.62 -19.89 -3.48
CA SER A 32 10.23 -21.22 -3.95
C SER A 32 9.10 -21.15 -4.99
N ALA A 33 8.87 -22.27 -5.69
CA ALA A 33 7.83 -22.34 -6.72
C ALA A 33 6.41 -22.07 -6.17
N TRP A 34 6.12 -22.53 -4.94
CA TRP A 34 4.83 -22.29 -4.31
C TRP A 34 4.65 -20.82 -3.89
N GLU A 35 5.71 -20.20 -3.36
CA GLU A 35 5.71 -18.77 -2.99
C GLU A 35 5.49 -17.88 -4.21
N THR A 36 6.17 -18.20 -5.30
CA THR A 36 6.04 -17.47 -6.56
C THR A 36 4.59 -17.50 -7.08
N ASN A 37 3.97 -18.68 -7.11
CA ASN A 37 2.57 -18.82 -7.55
C ASN A 37 1.60 -18.07 -6.62
N PHE A 38 1.82 -18.16 -5.31
CA PHE A 38 1.02 -17.43 -4.34
C PHE A 38 1.15 -15.91 -4.52
N ILE A 39 2.37 -15.39 -4.66
CA ILE A 39 2.62 -13.95 -4.88
C ILE A 39 1.97 -13.47 -6.18
N GLN A 40 2.10 -14.22 -7.28
CA GLN A 40 1.45 -13.87 -8.55
C GLN A 40 -0.07 -13.76 -8.40
N PHE A 41 -0.69 -14.74 -7.76
CA PHE A 41 -2.12 -14.69 -7.44
C PHE A 41 -2.46 -13.50 -6.53
N TRP A 42 -1.66 -13.27 -5.49
CA TRP A 42 -1.88 -12.20 -4.52
C TRP A 42 -1.79 -10.81 -5.15
N ILE A 43 -0.89 -10.61 -6.12
CA ILE A 43 -0.80 -9.38 -6.89
C ILE A 43 -2.11 -9.11 -7.65
N TRP A 44 -2.71 -10.12 -8.27
CA TRP A 44 -4.01 -9.95 -8.94
C TRP A 44 -5.13 -9.56 -7.96
N VAL A 45 -5.14 -10.18 -6.77
CA VAL A 45 -6.06 -9.79 -5.70
C VAL A 45 -5.80 -8.35 -5.25
N ALA A 46 -4.54 -7.94 -5.10
CA ALA A 46 -4.17 -6.58 -4.73
C ALA A 46 -4.55 -5.54 -5.78
N ILE A 47 -4.47 -5.87 -7.06
CA ILE A 47 -4.97 -5.01 -8.13
C ILE A 47 -6.49 -4.90 -8.04
N GLY A 48 -7.21 -6.02 -7.88
CA GLY A 48 -8.67 -6.02 -7.78
C GLY A 48 -9.19 -5.23 -6.58
N VAL A 49 -8.73 -5.59 -5.39
CA VAL A 49 -9.22 -5.02 -4.11
C VAL A 49 -8.56 -3.69 -3.79
N GLY A 50 -7.25 -3.59 -4.00
CA GLY A 50 -6.46 -2.42 -3.61
C GLY A 50 -6.55 -1.25 -4.60
N LEU A 51 -6.78 -1.51 -5.89
CA LEU A 51 -6.81 -0.49 -6.94
C LEU A 51 -8.19 -0.35 -7.62
N LEU A 52 -8.71 -1.44 -8.20
CA LEU A 52 -9.93 -1.37 -9.02
C LEU A 52 -11.16 -1.01 -8.19
N LEU A 53 -11.36 -1.68 -7.06
CA LEU A 53 -12.48 -1.45 -6.16
C LEU A 53 -12.54 0.00 -5.63
N PRO A 54 -11.47 0.60 -5.06
CA PRO A 54 -11.48 2.02 -4.68
C PRO A 54 -11.52 2.97 -5.88
N GLY A 55 -10.99 2.57 -7.05
CA GLY A 55 -11.07 3.33 -8.29
C GLY A 55 -12.50 3.46 -8.82
N ILE A 56 -13.24 2.35 -8.87
CA ILE A 56 -14.66 2.33 -9.25
C ILE A 56 -15.48 3.15 -8.23
N ALA A 57 -15.24 2.94 -6.93
CA ALA A 57 -15.87 3.72 -5.88
C ALA A 57 -15.63 5.23 -6.04
N PHE A 58 -14.41 5.64 -6.36
CA PHE A 58 -14.07 7.04 -6.62
C PHE A 58 -14.88 7.62 -7.80
N LEU A 59 -15.08 6.84 -8.87
CA LEU A 59 -15.89 7.23 -10.03
C LEU A 59 -17.40 7.32 -9.69
N VAL A 60 -17.92 6.36 -8.93
CA VAL A 60 -19.33 6.35 -8.49
C VAL A 60 -19.65 7.56 -7.62
N TRP A 61 -18.74 7.93 -6.71
CA TRP A 61 -18.94 9.06 -5.80
C TRP A 61 -18.37 10.39 -6.31
N LEU A 62 -18.20 10.58 -7.63
CA LEU A 62 -17.70 11.84 -8.20
C LEU A 62 -18.52 13.07 -7.78
N ARG A 63 -19.83 12.90 -7.57
CA ARG A 63 -20.77 13.94 -7.15
C ARG A 63 -20.66 14.30 -5.66
N TYR A 64 -19.95 13.50 -4.86
CA TYR A 64 -19.84 13.68 -3.42
C TYR A 64 -18.41 14.06 -3.02
N PRO A 65 -18.19 15.30 -2.52
CA PRO A 65 -16.84 15.80 -2.30
C PRO A 65 -16.08 15.04 -1.19
N GLU A 66 -16.79 14.57 -0.15
CA GLU A 66 -16.14 13.93 0.99
C GLU A 66 -15.59 12.52 0.68
N PRO A 67 -16.37 11.54 0.16
CA PRO A 67 -15.84 10.25 -0.27
C PRO A 67 -14.74 10.39 -1.32
N ARG A 68 -14.91 11.36 -2.24
CA ARG A 68 -13.95 11.64 -3.30
C ARG A 68 -12.60 12.10 -2.76
N LYS A 69 -12.55 12.97 -1.74
CA LYS A 69 -11.29 13.39 -1.11
C LYS A 69 -10.58 12.21 -0.45
N ILE A 70 -11.31 11.39 0.29
CA ILE A 70 -10.75 10.22 1.00
C ILE A 70 -10.17 9.22 -0.01
N LEU A 71 -10.97 8.79 -0.98
CA LEU A 71 -10.54 7.81 -1.99
C LEU A 71 -9.49 8.39 -2.93
N GLY A 72 -9.58 9.68 -3.27
CA GLY A 72 -8.59 10.36 -4.10
C GLY A 72 -7.22 10.41 -3.42
N PHE A 73 -7.17 10.73 -2.12
CA PHE A 73 -5.91 10.70 -1.38
C PHE A 73 -5.36 9.27 -1.25
N TYR A 74 -6.24 8.28 -1.06
CA TYR A 74 -5.85 6.86 -1.05
C TYR A 74 -5.22 6.43 -2.39
N LEU A 75 -5.89 6.74 -3.51
CA LEU A 75 -5.42 6.39 -4.85
C LEU A 75 -4.13 7.12 -5.21
N LEU A 76 -3.99 8.39 -4.80
CA LEU A 76 -2.77 9.16 -5.01
C LEU A 76 -1.56 8.49 -4.31
N VAL A 77 -1.72 8.10 -3.05
CA VAL A 77 -0.65 7.43 -2.30
C VAL A 77 -0.30 6.07 -2.92
N LEU A 78 -1.31 5.32 -3.37
CA LEU A 78 -1.10 4.06 -4.11
C LEU A 78 -0.33 4.28 -5.42
N LEU A 79 -0.68 5.32 -6.18
CA LEU A 79 0.02 5.67 -7.41
C LEU A 79 1.48 6.09 -7.14
N VAL A 80 1.71 6.88 -6.10
CA VAL A 80 3.06 7.26 -5.67
C VAL A 80 3.86 6.02 -5.26
N GLN A 81 3.26 5.06 -4.54
CA GLN A 81 3.92 3.79 -4.21
C GLN A 81 4.34 3.06 -5.49
N ILE A 82 3.43 2.86 -6.44
CA ILE A 82 3.72 2.11 -7.69
C ILE A 82 4.87 2.77 -8.47
N ILE A 83 4.84 4.10 -8.62
CA ILE A 83 5.92 4.83 -9.29
C ILE A 83 7.25 4.67 -8.53
N THR A 84 7.21 4.77 -7.20
CA THR A 84 8.40 4.64 -6.35
C THR A 84 8.99 3.24 -6.43
N GLU A 85 8.16 2.20 -6.39
CA GLU A 85 8.56 0.81 -6.57
C GLU A 85 9.19 0.59 -7.95
N GLN A 86 8.55 1.04 -9.02
CA GLN A 86 9.05 0.87 -10.38
C GLN A 86 10.40 1.57 -10.60
N VAL A 87 10.54 2.81 -10.12
CA VAL A 87 11.77 3.59 -10.29
C VAL A 87 12.89 3.04 -9.42
N LEU A 88 12.64 2.75 -8.15
CA LEU A 88 13.71 2.33 -7.23
C LEU A 88 14.12 0.87 -7.44
N SER A 89 13.19 -0.03 -7.75
CA SER A 89 13.55 -1.43 -8.04
C SER A 89 14.35 -1.59 -9.34
N SER A 90 14.12 -0.72 -10.33
CA SER A 90 14.89 -0.73 -11.59
C SER A 90 16.28 -0.10 -11.44
N ILE A 91 16.46 0.88 -10.54
CA ILE A 91 17.75 1.56 -10.34
C ILE A 91 18.65 0.83 -9.34
N LEU A 92 18.08 0.25 -8.27
CA LEU A 92 18.82 -0.30 -7.15
C LEU A 92 18.79 -1.83 -7.14
N PHE A 93 17.81 -2.43 -6.46
CA PHE A 93 17.71 -3.88 -6.30
C PHE A 93 16.25 -4.33 -6.23
N PRO A 94 15.90 -5.50 -6.80
CA PRO A 94 14.56 -6.09 -6.68
C PRO A 94 14.07 -6.25 -5.24
N SER A 95 14.92 -6.60 -4.28
CA SER A 95 14.52 -6.80 -2.88
C SER A 95 13.98 -5.55 -2.18
N LEU A 96 14.29 -4.35 -2.70
CA LEU A 96 13.72 -3.11 -2.18
C LEU A 96 12.20 -3.02 -2.38
N LEU A 97 11.61 -3.75 -3.34
CA LEU A 97 10.15 -3.82 -3.52
C LEU A 97 9.46 -4.22 -2.21
N VAL A 98 10.00 -5.18 -1.48
CA VAL A 98 9.41 -5.66 -0.22
C VAL A 98 9.45 -4.57 0.86
N ILE A 99 10.56 -3.84 0.95
CA ILE A 99 10.76 -2.77 1.93
C ILE A 99 9.86 -1.57 1.62
N ILE A 100 9.85 -1.12 0.36
CA ILE A 100 8.99 -0.04 -0.12
C ILE A 100 7.52 -0.41 0.11
N GLY A 101 7.13 -1.60 -0.34
CA GLY A 101 5.78 -2.13 -0.17
C GLY A 101 5.35 -2.18 1.30
N THR A 102 6.26 -2.53 2.21
CA THR A 102 5.99 -2.56 3.67
C THR A 102 5.76 -1.15 4.22
N ILE A 103 6.66 -0.20 3.93
CA ILE A 103 6.56 1.19 4.42
C ILE A 103 5.25 1.83 3.95
N TYR A 104 4.92 1.69 2.67
CA TYR A 104 3.70 2.26 2.13
C TYR A 104 2.44 1.54 2.59
N THR A 105 2.49 0.21 2.80
CA THR A 105 1.35 -0.54 3.36
C THR A 105 1.05 -0.10 4.79
N ILE A 106 2.06 0.09 5.64
CA ILE A 106 1.89 0.62 7.01
C ILE A 106 1.22 1.99 6.97
N TYR A 107 1.73 2.90 6.13
CA TYR A 107 1.14 4.22 6.00
C TYR A 107 -0.31 4.18 5.49
N ARG A 108 -0.60 3.28 4.55
CA ARG A 108 -1.96 3.10 4.00
C ARG A 108 -2.94 2.59 5.05
N ILE A 109 -2.53 1.64 5.90
CA ILE A 109 -3.33 1.18 7.04
C ILE A 109 -3.65 2.35 7.96
N TRP A 110 -2.64 3.14 8.32
CA TRP A 110 -2.83 4.33 9.14
C TRP A 110 -3.78 5.35 8.47
N GLN A 111 -3.61 5.61 7.18
CA GLN A 111 -4.48 6.50 6.41
C GLN A 111 -5.95 6.02 6.39
N LEU A 112 -6.18 4.73 6.18
CA LEU A 112 -7.52 4.14 6.17
C LEU A 112 -8.16 4.21 7.55
N TRP A 113 -7.39 3.94 8.62
CA TRP A 113 -7.84 4.10 9.99
C TRP A 113 -8.29 5.54 10.27
N GLN A 114 -7.48 6.53 9.90
CA GLN A 114 -7.84 7.95 10.06
C GLN A 114 -9.10 8.29 9.27
N SER A 115 -9.23 7.76 8.06
CA SER A 115 -10.40 7.99 7.20
C SER A 115 -11.69 7.45 7.82
N GLN A 116 -11.64 6.28 8.47
CA GLN A 116 -12.78 5.74 9.22
C GLN A 116 -13.17 6.63 10.41
N GLN A 117 -12.18 7.15 11.16
CA GLN A 117 -12.45 8.06 12.28
C GLN A 117 -13.13 9.34 11.82
N VAL A 118 -12.72 9.89 10.67
CA VAL A 118 -13.36 11.08 10.07
C VAL A 118 -14.79 10.78 9.65
N VAL A 119 -15.04 9.64 8.99
CA VAL A 119 -16.38 9.23 8.56
C VAL A 119 -17.31 8.99 9.75
N ASN A 120 -16.82 8.37 10.83
CA ASN A 120 -17.62 8.08 12.02
C ASN A 120 -17.95 9.33 12.86
N LYS A 121 -17.08 10.36 12.85
CA LYS A 121 -17.29 11.61 13.61
C LYS A 121 -18.14 12.64 12.88
N ASN A 122 -18.18 12.60 11.54
CA ASN A 122 -18.92 13.57 10.75
C ASN A 122 -20.37 13.14 10.50
N THR A 123 -21.27 13.58 11.37
CA THR A 123 -22.74 13.43 11.24
C THR A 123 -23.33 14.20 10.04
N GLN A 124 -22.55 15.06 9.37
CA GLN A 124 -22.97 15.84 8.19
C GLN A 124 -22.94 15.08 6.86
N LEU A 125 -22.58 13.79 6.84
CA LEU A 125 -22.58 12.93 5.64
C LEU A 125 -24.01 12.52 5.19
N ASN A 126 -25.02 13.35 5.45
CA ASN A 126 -26.46 13.08 5.25
C ASN A 126 -26.90 12.96 3.79
N THR A 127 -26.02 13.18 2.82
CA THR A 127 -26.34 13.18 1.37
C THR A 127 -25.95 11.89 0.63
N PHE A 128 -25.19 10.97 1.25
CA PHE A 128 -24.89 9.64 0.69
C PHE A 128 -25.03 8.57 1.77
N ASN A 129 -24.89 7.28 1.42
CA ASN A 129 -24.97 6.19 2.39
C ASN A 129 -23.62 5.98 3.12
N PRO A 130 -23.40 6.52 4.33
CA PRO A 130 -22.12 6.44 5.03
C PRO A 130 -21.73 5.00 5.38
N LYS A 131 -22.71 4.09 5.49
CA LYS A 131 -22.45 2.68 5.79
C LYS A 131 -21.67 1.99 4.67
N VAL A 132 -21.95 2.32 3.40
CA VAL A 132 -21.26 1.71 2.26
C VAL A 132 -19.80 2.16 2.21
N LEU A 133 -19.54 3.46 2.41
CA LEU A 133 -18.17 3.97 2.47
C LEU A 133 -17.40 3.38 3.67
N ASN A 134 -18.01 3.32 4.85
CA ASN A 134 -17.36 2.75 6.02
C ASN A 134 -17.06 1.25 5.83
N SER A 135 -17.99 0.50 5.22
CA SER A 135 -17.78 -0.91 4.87
C SER A 135 -16.63 -1.07 3.87
N LEU A 136 -16.57 -0.23 2.83
CA LEU A 136 -15.47 -0.18 1.88
C LEU A 136 -14.12 0.09 2.57
N LEU A 137 -14.06 1.09 3.46
CA LEU A 137 -12.85 1.42 4.19
C LEU A 137 -12.43 0.29 5.14
N HIS A 138 -13.37 -0.42 5.76
CA HIS A 138 -13.09 -1.61 6.58
C HIS A 138 -12.52 -2.75 5.75
N LEU A 139 -13.12 -3.03 4.59
CA LEU A 139 -12.63 -4.05 3.66
C LEU A 139 -11.21 -3.75 3.23
N LEU A 140 -10.93 -2.49 2.83
CA LEU A 140 -9.58 -2.07 2.47
C LEU A 140 -8.61 -2.20 3.66
N LEU A 141 -9.02 -1.79 4.86
CA LEU A 141 -8.17 -1.89 6.05
C LEU A 141 -7.78 -3.34 6.34
N LEU A 142 -8.75 -4.27 6.32
CA LEU A 142 -8.51 -5.70 6.47
C LEU A 142 -7.58 -6.23 5.38
N PHE A 143 -7.86 -5.90 4.12
CA PHE A 143 -7.03 -6.32 2.99
C PHE A 143 -5.57 -5.88 3.15
N TRP A 144 -5.32 -4.60 3.48
CA TRP A 144 -3.95 -4.11 3.65
C TRP A 144 -3.28 -4.66 4.91
N SER A 145 -4.05 -5.01 5.93
CA SER A 145 -3.51 -5.67 7.13
C SER A 145 -3.04 -7.09 6.81
N ILE A 146 -3.80 -7.84 6.01
CA ILE A 146 -3.38 -9.14 5.50
C ILE A 146 -2.18 -8.98 4.56
N ASN A 147 -2.18 -7.95 3.70
CA ASN A 147 -1.05 -7.66 2.82
C ASN A 147 0.24 -7.38 3.62
N LEU A 148 0.14 -6.67 4.74
CA LEU A 148 1.27 -6.45 5.63
C LEU A 148 1.78 -7.77 6.22
N ALA A 149 0.88 -8.67 6.63
CA ALA A 149 1.27 -10.00 7.12
C ALA A 149 1.97 -10.82 6.02
N VAL A 150 1.46 -10.81 4.78
CA VAL A 150 2.12 -11.46 3.63
C VAL A 150 3.52 -10.88 3.40
N LEU A 151 3.68 -9.56 3.46
CA LEU A 151 4.99 -8.93 3.32
C LEU A 151 5.97 -9.37 4.41
N LEU A 152 5.54 -9.39 5.67
CA LEU A 152 6.42 -9.72 6.80
C LEU A 152 6.71 -11.21 6.95
N VAL A 153 5.74 -12.09 6.66
CA VAL A 153 5.87 -13.54 6.89
C VAL A 153 6.43 -14.26 5.67
N LEU A 154 6.12 -13.77 4.47
CA LEU A 154 6.51 -14.43 3.22
C LEU A 154 7.64 -13.69 2.50
N CYS A 155 7.49 -12.38 2.32
CA CYS A 155 8.40 -11.63 1.46
C CYS A 155 9.68 -11.22 2.18
N PHE A 156 9.59 -10.89 3.48
CA PHE A 156 10.74 -10.46 4.27
C PHE A 156 11.76 -11.59 4.48
N PRO A 157 11.37 -12.84 4.80
CA PRO A 157 12.32 -13.95 4.91
C PRO A 157 13.01 -14.30 3.58
N ALA A 158 12.35 -14.05 2.45
CA ALA A 158 12.94 -14.31 1.13
C ALA A 158 14.08 -13.34 0.75
N ILE A 159 14.19 -12.21 1.45
CA ILE A 159 15.23 -11.20 1.21
C ILE A 159 16.29 -11.15 2.31
N VAL A 160 16.11 -11.84 3.44
CA VAL A 160 17.09 -11.92 4.55
C VAL A 160 17.86 -13.26 4.48
#